data_AF-A0A1X7L766-F1
#
_entry.id   AF-A0A1X7L766-F1
#
_cell.length_a   1.000
_cell.length_b   1.000
_cell.length_c   1.000
_cell.angle_alpha   90.00
_cell.angle_beta   90.00
_cell.angle_gamma   90.00
#
_symmetry.space_group_name_H-M   'P 1'
#
loop_
_entity.id
_entity.type
_entity.pdbx_description
1 polymer ?
#
loop_
_entity_poly.entity_id
_entity_poly.type
_entity_poly.pdbx_seq_one_letter_code
_entity_poly.pdbx_strand_id
1 'polypeptide(L)'
;MKVRNVQELQDIFNTSLSKAKNKEIIIENELKQIDVFLHTQGSNNYRKEIINLIAEHDNLNPNFDRINWLYFTKGDFDTFHRYYDDYLIQEIESPLPVYEFNNEISQEEINGFFEEIKRIRKQAIELAKYTIWLKALKSTNNSKPQKKNNTLSQKQKLLALHYLGLDFRKQDYIKSAKVLQEIYGHHFEDSRKLMPMLYDTNNSLKTSDNLRSVLNLFKSIGFTDAVEDIQKDLDNCTNNS
;
A
#
# COMPACT_ATOMS: atom_id res chain seq x y z
N MET A 1 -20.19 22.18 -2.58
CA MET A 1 -19.46 21.73 -1.37
C MET A 1 -18.19 22.57 -1.21
N LYS A 2 -17.57 22.62 -0.02
CA LYS A 2 -16.30 23.31 0.22
C LYS A 2 -15.16 22.28 0.12
N VAL A 3 -14.03 22.65 -0.49
CA VAL A 3 -12.80 21.82 -0.45
C VAL A 3 -12.26 21.82 0.97
N ARG A 4 -12.08 20.63 1.55
CA ARG A 4 -11.48 20.46 2.87
C ARG A 4 -9.99 20.23 2.77
N ASN A 5 -9.24 20.89 3.65
CA ASN A 5 -7.80 20.67 3.76
C ASN A 5 -7.48 19.50 4.71
N VAL A 6 -6.24 19.02 4.65
CA VAL A 6 -5.74 17.89 5.44
C VAL A 6 -5.87 18.14 6.94
N GLN A 7 -5.66 19.38 7.41
CA GLN A 7 -5.81 19.72 8.83
C GLN A 7 -7.26 19.55 9.29
N GLU A 8 -8.23 20.03 8.51
CA GLU A 8 -9.66 19.86 8.80
C GLU A 8 -10.01 18.35 8.85
N LEU A 9 -9.49 17.55 7.92
CA LEU A 9 -9.69 16.09 7.93
C LEU A 9 -9.06 15.42 9.17
N GLN A 10 -7.85 15.83 9.55
CA GLN A 10 -7.14 15.36 10.74
C GLN A 10 -7.88 15.73 12.02
N ASP A 11 -8.35 16.96 12.17
CA ASP A 11 -9.04 17.44 13.37
C ASP A 11 -10.34 16.66 13.60
N ILE A 12 -11.08 16.42 12.51
CA ILE A 12 -12.31 15.64 12.57
C ILE A 12 -12.02 14.17 12.92
N PHE A 13 -10.94 13.60 12.40
CA PHE A 13 -10.51 12.26 12.75
C PHE A 13 -10.04 12.15 14.20
N ASN A 14 -9.21 13.08 14.66
CA ASN A 14 -8.67 13.14 16.02
C ASN A 14 -9.79 13.23 17.07
N THR A 15 -10.90 13.90 16.74
CA THR A 15 -12.10 13.95 17.59
C THR A 15 -12.76 12.58 17.77
N SER A 16 -12.74 11.73 16.74
CA SER A 16 -13.20 10.33 16.85
C SER A 16 -12.17 9.45 17.55
N LEU A 17 -10.90 9.64 17.21
CA LEU A 17 -9.79 8.86 17.76
C LEU A 17 -9.65 9.03 19.28
N SER A 18 -9.95 10.22 19.82
CA SER A 18 -9.89 10.49 21.26
C SER A 18 -11.00 9.81 22.06
N LYS A 19 -12.15 9.53 21.42
CA LYS A 19 -13.32 8.87 22.04
C LYS A 19 -13.26 7.35 21.94
N ALA A 20 -12.44 6.82 21.05
CA ALA A 20 -12.37 5.40 20.78
C ALA A 20 -11.52 4.65 21.81
N LYS A 21 -12.04 3.51 22.28
CA LYS A 21 -11.27 2.58 23.11
C LYS A 21 -10.14 1.91 22.33
N ASN A 22 -10.44 1.47 21.10
CA ASN A 22 -9.47 0.87 20.19
C ASN A 22 -9.13 1.83 19.04
N LYS A 23 -8.00 2.52 19.17
CA LYS A 23 -7.52 3.50 18.18
C LYS A 23 -7.09 2.85 16.87
N GLU A 24 -6.59 1.61 16.92
CA GLU A 24 -6.14 0.88 15.73
C GLU A 24 -7.30 0.53 14.82
N ILE A 25 -8.38 -0.05 15.38
CA ILE A 25 -9.60 -0.37 14.63
C ILE A 25 -10.18 0.87 13.93
N ILE A 26 -10.14 2.03 14.59
CA ILE A 26 -10.60 3.29 13.99
C ILE A 26 -9.75 3.72 12.80
N ILE A 27 -8.42 3.62 12.89
CA ILE A 27 -7.52 3.95 11.78
C ILE A 27 -7.75 2.99 10.60
N GLU A 28 -7.86 1.68 10.88
CA GLU A 28 -8.09 0.68 9.84
C GLU A 28 -9.44 0.87 9.14
N ASN A 29 -10.48 1.16 9.91
CA ASN A 29 -11.80 1.43 9.37
C ASN A 29 -11.83 2.70 8.51
N GLU A 30 -11.09 3.75 8.88
CA GLU A 30 -10.99 4.96 8.08
C GLU A 30 -10.26 4.69 6.75
N LEU A 31 -9.13 3.96 6.79
CA LEU A 31 -8.41 3.55 5.58
C LEU A 31 -9.30 2.69 4.67
N LYS A 32 -10.05 1.75 5.24
CA LYS A 32 -10.99 0.90 4.48
C LYS A 32 -12.12 1.71 3.85
N GLN A 33 -12.60 2.75 4.50
CA GLN A 33 -13.61 3.63 3.91
C GLN A 33 -13.07 4.43 2.74
N ILE A 34 -11.85 4.96 2.84
CA ILE A 34 -11.19 5.64 1.73
C ILE A 34 -11.04 4.66 0.55
N ASP A 35 -10.61 3.43 0.83
CA ASP A 35 -10.48 2.38 -0.17
C ASP A 35 -11.83 2.06 -0.86
N VAL A 36 -12.90 1.86 -0.08
CA VAL A 36 -14.25 1.64 -0.61
C VAL A 36 -14.70 2.83 -1.46
N PHE A 37 -14.51 4.06 -0.97
CA PHE A 37 -14.84 5.28 -1.71
C PHE A 37 -14.16 5.33 -3.07
N LEU A 38 -12.88 4.95 -3.13
CA LEU A 38 -12.11 4.92 -4.36
C LEU A 38 -12.63 3.85 -5.33
N HIS A 39 -12.89 2.64 -4.83
CA HIS A 39 -13.36 1.51 -5.63
C HIS A 39 -14.80 1.66 -6.13
N THR A 40 -15.65 2.38 -5.40
CA THR A 40 -17.07 2.55 -5.77
C THR A 40 -17.31 3.82 -6.57
N GLN A 41 -16.26 4.47 -7.08
CA GLN A 41 -16.37 5.73 -7.84
C GLN A 41 -17.11 6.83 -7.07
N GLY A 42 -16.89 6.90 -5.76
CA GLY A 42 -17.61 7.80 -4.88
C GLY A 42 -19.11 7.51 -4.75
N SER A 43 -19.62 6.41 -5.31
CA SER A 43 -20.94 5.91 -4.95
C SER A 43 -20.89 5.40 -3.51
N ASN A 44 -21.70 6.00 -2.65
CA ASN A 44 -21.73 5.70 -1.23
C ASN A 44 -22.43 4.34 -1.03
N ASN A 45 -21.78 3.24 -1.43
CA ASN A 45 -22.27 1.87 -1.27
C ASN A 45 -22.00 1.43 0.18
N TYR A 46 -22.72 2.10 1.07
CA TYR A 46 -22.70 1.89 2.50
C TYR A 46 -23.14 0.46 2.84
N ARG A 47 -22.21 -0.41 3.26
CA ARG A 47 -22.51 -1.74 3.81
C ARG A 47 -22.81 -1.64 5.30
N LYS A 48 -24.05 -1.21 5.60
CA LYS A 48 -24.72 -1.13 6.91
C LYS A 48 -24.43 -2.35 7.82
N GLU A 49 -24.30 -3.53 7.21
CA GLU A 49 -24.18 -4.84 7.86
C GLU A 49 -22.84 -5.05 8.61
N ILE A 50 -21.71 -4.59 8.05
CA ILE A 50 -20.39 -4.77 8.68
C ILE A 50 -20.22 -3.85 9.89
N ILE A 51 -20.93 -2.72 9.88
CA ILE A 51 -20.82 -1.66 10.88
C ILE A 51 -21.68 -1.95 12.11
N ASN A 52 -22.88 -2.51 11.93
CA ASN A 52 -23.70 -2.95 13.06
C ASN A 52 -22.96 -3.98 13.91
N LEU A 53 -22.21 -4.88 13.29
CA LEU A 53 -21.34 -5.85 13.99
C LEU A 53 -20.23 -5.18 14.83
N ILE A 54 -19.69 -4.03 14.39
CA ILE A 54 -18.62 -3.32 15.10
C ILE A 54 -19.19 -2.37 16.17
N ALA A 55 -20.34 -1.74 15.90
CA ALA A 55 -21.01 -0.82 16.82
C ALA A 55 -21.62 -1.55 18.03
N GLU A 56 -22.14 -2.78 17.83
CA GLU A 56 -22.69 -3.62 18.91
C GLU A 56 -21.61 -4.12 19.88
N HIS A 57 -20.35 -4.26 19.44
CA HIS A 57 -19.28 -4.82 20.27
C HIS A 57 -18.42 -3.78 21.01
N ASP A 58 -18.28 -2.54 20.52
CA ASP A 58 -17.26 -1.60 21.04
C ASP A 58 -17.76 -0.20 21.49
N ASN A 59 -19.08 0.05 21.56
CA ASN A 59 -19.63 1.40 21.80
C ASN A 59 -19.06 2.45 20.82
N LEU A 60 -18.67 2.01 19.63
CA LEU A 60 -18.30 2.90 18.55
C LEU A 60 -19.61 3.45 18.00
N ASN A 61 -19.79 4.76 18.08
CA ASN A 61 -20.78 5.47 17.28
C ASN A 61 -20.03 6.02 16.07
N PRO A 62 -19.83 5.21 15.02
CA PRO A 62 -19.02 5.64 13.91
C PRO A 62 -19.85 6.63 13.10
N ASN A 63 -19.51 7.90 13.27
CA ASN A 63 -20.19 9.00 12.61
C ASN A 63 -19.72 9.02 11.14
N PHE A 64 -20.33 8.16 10.32
CA PHE A 64 -19.95 7.78 8.96
C PHE A 64 -20.42 8.74 7.85
N ASP A 65 -20.91 9.92 8.20
CA ASP A 65 -21.25 10.99 7.24
C ASP A 65 -20.02 11.66 6.59
N ARG A 66 -18.83 11.05 6.68
CA ARG A 66 -17.54 11.68 6.41
C ARG A 66 -17.16 11.74 4.93
N ILE A 67 -17.60 10.75 4.15
CA ILE A 67 -17.36 10.72 2.70
C ILE A 67 -18.15 11.83 1.97
N ASN A 68 -19.29 12.26 2.55
CA ASN A 68 -20.06 13.41 2.06
C ASN A 68 -19.33 14.75 2.25
N TRP A 69 -18.12 14.75 2.81
CA TRP A 69 -17.32 15.97 2.99
C TRP A 69 -16.39 16.29 1.83
N LEU A 70 -16.14 15.32 0.96
CA LEU A 70 -15.23 15.50 -0.16
C LEU A 70 -15.95 16.24 -1.28
N TYR A 71 -15.33 17.32 -1.76
CA TYR A 71 -15.75 17.95 -3.00
C TYR A 71 -15.37 17.07 -4.19
N PHE A 72 -16.35 16.38 -4.76
CA PHE A 72 -16.27 15.80 -6.10
C PHE A 72 -17.66 15.77 -6.73
N THR A 73 -17.68 15.88 -8.05
CA THR A 73 -18.82 15.64 -8.92
C THR A 73 -18.71 14.21 -9.44
N LYS A 74 -19.82 13.45 -9.48
CA LYS A 74 -19.79 12.06 -9.97
C LYS A 74 -19.22 11.92 -11.37
N GLY A 75 -19.40 12.94 -12.22
CA GLY A 75 -18.85 12.99 -13.58
C GLY A 75 -17.33 13.16 -13.64
N ASP A 76 -16.70 13.64 -12.57
CA ASP A 76 -15.26 13.96 -12.53
C ASP A 76 -14.47 13.05 -11.59
N PHE A 77 -15.05 11.89 -11.23
CA PHE A 77 -14.39 10.94 -10.34
C PHE A 77 -13.07 10.44 -10.91
N ASP A 78 -12.98 10.20 -12.22
CA ASP A 78 -11.73 9.76 -12.85
C ASP A 78 -10.63 10.82 -12.72
N THR A 79 -11.00 12.11 -12.88
CA THR A 79 -10.09 13.24 -12.66
C THR A 79 -9.65 13.29 -11.21
N PHE A 80 -10.57 13.12 -10.27
CA PHE A 80 -10.27 13.05 -8.84
C PHE A 80 -9.29 11.91 -8.54
N HIS A 81 -9.60 10.69 -9.01
CA HIS A 81 -8.84 9.48 -8.74
C HIS A 81 -7.41 9.59 -9.27
N ARG A 82 -7.24 10.12 -10.50
CA ARG A 82 -5.92 10.36 -11.07
C ARG A 82 -5.06 11.27 -10.19
N TYR A 83 -5.60 12.41 -9.74
CA TYR A 83 -4.84 13.34 -8.89
C TYR A 83 -4.53 12.77 -7.51
N TYR A 84 -5.42 11.92 -7.00
CA TYR A 84 -5.19 11.20 -5.75
C TYR A 84 -4.03 10.19 -5.90
N ASP A 85 -4.06 9.35 -6.92
CA ASP A 85 -3.04 8.32 -7.18
C ASP A 85 -1.67 8.93 -7.47
N ASP A 86 -1.62 9.96 -8.33
CA ASP A 86 -0.39 10.67 -8.68
C ASP A 86 0.32 11.18 -7.41
N TYR A 87 -0.43 11.84 -6.52
CA TYR A 87 0.13 12.34 -5.27
C TYR A 87 0.51 11.20 -4.32
N LEU A 88 -0.27 10.13 -4.26
CA LEU A 88 0.01 8.98 -3.39
C LEU A 88 1.30 8.24 -3.79
N ILE A 89 1.63 8.21 -5.09
CA ILE A 89 2.80 7.51 -5.64
C ILE A 89 4.03 8.42 -5.65
N GLN A 90 3.87 9.68 -6.09
CA GLN A 90 4.99 10.57 -6.38
C GLN A 90 5.26 11.59 -5.27
N GLU A 91 4.28 11.82 -4.38
CA GLU A 91 4.28 12.90 -3.38
C GLU A 91 4.48 14.30 -4.00
N ILE A 92 4.12 14.46 -5.27
CA ILE A 92 4.20 15.71 -6.03
C ILE A 92 2.80 16.06 -6.52
N GLU A 93 2.44 17.35 -6.47
CA GLU A 93 1.17 17.81 -7.01
C GLU A 93 1.21 17.87 -8.54
N SER A 94 0.57 16.92 -9.22
CA SER A 94 0.43 16.95 -10.68
C SER A 94 -0.16 18.28 -11.18
N PRO A 95 0.34 18.83 -12.30
CA PRO A 95 -0.17 20.07 -12.86
C PRO A 95 -1.62 19.91 -13.36
N LEU A 96 -2.30 21.04 -13.59
CA LEU A 96 -3.59 21.04 -14.26
C LEU A 96 -3.41 20.59 -15.72
N PRO A 97 -4.38 19.87 -16.30
CA PRO A 97 -4.28 19.42 -17.68
C PRO A 97 -4.44 20.64 -18.57
N VAL A 98 -3.69 20.68 -19.67
CA VAL A 98 -3.91 21.67 -20.72
C VAL A 98 -5.08 21.17 -21.54
N TYR A 99 -6.19 21.91 -21.52
CA TYR A 99 -7.36 21.63 -22.35
C TYR A 99 -7.41 22.62 -23.51
N GLU A 100 -7.60 22.10 -24.71
CA GLU A 100 -7.89 22.89 -25.90
C GLU A 100 -9.42 22.89 -26.10
N PHE A 101 -10.02 24.07 -25.95
CA PHE A 101 -11.45 24.26 -26.20
C PHE A 101 -11.66 24.75 -27.63
N ASN A 102 -12.76 24.32 -28.25
CA ASN A 102 -13.18 24.88 -29.53
C ASN A 102 -13.72 26.31 -29.33
N ASN A 103 -13.77 27.10 -30.42
CA ASN A 103 -14.19 28.51 -30.39
C ASN A 103 -15.68 28.73 -30.03
N GLU A 104 -16.43 27.66 -29.76
CA GLU A 104 -17.87 27.71 -29.47
C GLU A 104 -18.17 27.89 -27.98
N ILE A 105 -17.17 27.71 -27.11
CA ILE A 105 -17.31 27.83 -25.66
C ILE A 105 -16.86 29.22 -25.23
N SER A 106 -17.65 29.89 -24.40
CA SER A 106 -17.30 31.20 -23.88
C SER A 106 -16.12 31.15 -22.91
N GLN A 107 -15.37 32.25 -22.78
CA GLN A 107 -14.27 32.34 -21.82
C GLN A 107 -14.75 32.15 -20.37
N GLU A 108 -15.99 32.55 -20.06
CA GLU A 108 -16.60 32.34 -18.74
C GLU A 108 -16.82 30.86 -18.44
N GLU A 109 -17.31 30.08 -19.41
CA GLU A 109 -17.48 28.63 -19.28
C GLU A 109 -16.14 27.92 -19.11
N ILE A 110 -15.12 28.32 -19.89
CA ILE A 110 -13.75 27.81 -19.77
C ILE A 110 -13.20 28.08 -18.37
N ASN A 111 -13.36 29.31 -17.87
CA ASN A 111 -12.90 29.68 -16.52
C ASN A 111 -13.64 28.88 -15.44
N GLY A 112 -14.96 28.72 -15.59
CA GLY A 112 -15.79 27.93 -14.67
C GLY A 112 -15.33 26.47 -14.59
N PHE A 113 -15.06 25.84 -15.74
CA PHE A 113 -14.52 24.49 -15.83
C PHE A 113 -13.15 24.39 -15.13
N PHE A 114 -12.22 25.30 -15.40
CA PHE A 114 -10.90 25.28 -14.74
C PHE A 114 -10.99 25.45 -13.22
N GLU A 115 -11.88 26.31 -12.73
CA GLU A 115 -12.12 26.48 -11.28
C GLU A 115 -12.74 25.22 -10.64
N GLU A 116 -13.53 24.45 -11.38
CA GLU A 116 -14.02 23.15 -10.93
C GLU A 116 -12.89 22.11 -10.86
N ILE A 117 -12.10 21.96 -11.93
CA ILE A 117 -10.95 21.03 -11.95
C ILE A 117 -9.93 21.40 -10.86
N LYS A 118 -9.68 22.70 -10.62
CA LYS A 118 -8.82 23.16 -9.51
C LYS A 118 -9.33 22.68 -8.15
N ARG A 119 -10.64 22.75 -7.91
CA ARG A 119 -11.26 22.31 -6.66
C ARG A 119 -11.18 20.79 -6.49
N ILE A 120 -11.45 20.03 -7.55
CA ILE A 120 -11.34 18.56 -7.56
C ILE A 120 -9.90 18.13 -7.31
N ARG A 121 -8.94 18.68 -8.06
CA ARG A 121 -7.50 18.46 -7.87
C ARG A 121 -7.09 18.72 -6.44
N LYS A 122 -7.47 19.88 -5.90
CA LYS A 122 -7.15 20.24 -4.52
C LYS A 122 -7.73 19.23 -3.53
N GLN A 123 -8.99 18.84 -3.68
CA GLN A 123 -9.61 17.87 -2.78
C GLN A 123 -8.93 16.49 -2.83
N ALA A 124 -8.56 16.03 -4.02
CA ALA A 124 -7.87 14.75 -4.23
C ALA A 124 -6.50 14.74 -3.54
N ILE A 125 -5.72 15.81 -3.71
CA ILE A 125 -4.41 15.98 -3.07
C ILE A 125 -4.54 16.01 -1.55
N GLU A 126 -5.51 16.76 -1.01
CA GLU A 126 -5.69 16.84 0.44
C GLU A 126 -6.14 15.49 1.03
N LEU A 127 -6.93 14.69 0.30
CA LEU A 127 -7.26 13.32 0.70
C LEU A 127 -6.03 12.38 0.63
N ALA A 128 -5.17 12.55 -0.38
CA ALA A 128 -3.94 11.76 -0.50
C ALA A 128 -2.99 12.06 0.67
N LYS A 129 -2.75 13.34 0.98
CA LYS A 129 -1.99 13.78 2.18
C LYS A 129 -2.56 13.17 3.46
N TYR A 130 -3.88 13.21 3.60
CA TYR A 130 -4.57 12.60 4.73
C TYR A 130 -4.39 11.08 4.80
N THR A 131 -4.44 10.38 3.67
CA THR A 131 -4.22 8.93 3.60
C THR A 131 -2.80 8.55 4.01
N ILE A 132 -1.79 9.30 3.54
CA ILE A 132 -0.39 9.12 3.92
C ILE A 132 -0.25 9.29 5.44
N TRP A 133 -0.85 10.33 6.00
CA TRP A 133 -0.86 10.56 7.44
C TRP A 133 -1.52 9.42 8.23
N LEU A 134 -2.67 8.88 7.78
CA LEU A 134 -3.30 7.72 8.41
C LEU A 134 -2.41 6.47 8.37
N LYS A 135 -1.73 6.21 7.25
CA LYS A 135 -0.76 5.10 7.12
C LYS A 135 0.43 5.28 8.06
N ALA A 136 0.91 6.52 8.23
CA ALA A 136 1.95 6.87 9.20
C ALA A 136 1.45 6.67 10.64
N LEU A 137 0.24 7.13 10.98
CA LEU A 137 -0.37 6.92 12.30
C LEU A 137 -0.54 5.44 12.64
N LYS A 138 -0.99 4.62 11.67
CA LYS A 138 -1.05 3.16 11.84
C LYS A 138 0.33 2.59 12.18
N SER A 139 1.36 3.09 11.52
CA SER A 139 2.75 2.68 11.76
C SER A 139 3.30 3.17 13.11
N THR A 140 2.87 4.35 13.59
CA THR A 140 3.33 4.94 14.86
C THR A 140 2.59 4.39 16.08
N ASN A 141 1.29 4.08 15.98
CA ASN A 141 0.54 3.37 17.04
C ASN A 141 1.02 1.92 17.22
N ASN A 142 1.74 1.39 16.24
CA ASN A 142 2.63 0.24 16.40
C ASN A 142 3.95 0.64 17.09
N SER A 143 3.86 1.36 18.22
CA SER A 143 4.97 1.61 19.15
C SER A 143 4.97 0.58 20.28
N LYS A 144 4.88 -0.70 19.91
CA LYS A 144 6.14 -1.44 19.78
C LYS A 144 6.27 -1.73 18.29
N PRO A 145 7.44 -1.59 17.66
CA PRO A 145 7.80 -2.64 16.76
C PRO A 145 7.80 -3.90 17.66
N GLN A 146 6.67 -4.61 17.73
CA GLN A 146 6.78 -5.96 17.24
C GLN A 146 7.46 -5.72 15.91
N LYS A 147 8.77 -6.03 15.86
CA LYS A 147 9.27 -6.70 14.68
C LYS A 147 8.07 -7.54 14.26
N LYS A 148 7.34 -7.15 13.20
CA LYS A 148 6.94 -8.18 12.26
C LYS A 148 8.29 -8.81 12.04
N ASN A 149 8.54 -9.90 12.76
CA ASN A 149 9.73 -10.67 12.59
C ASN A 149 9.78 -10.74 11.08
N ASN A 150 10.78 -10.11 10.49
CA ASN A 150 11.10 -10.38 9.12
C ASN A 150 11.55 -11.84 9.28
N THR A 151 10.56 -12.75 9.31
CA THR A 151 10.70 -14.13 9.78
C THR A 151 11.67 -14.83 8.87
N LEU A 152 11.76 -14.32 7.65
CA LEU A 152 12.77 -14.61 6.69
C LEU A 152 14.10 -13.93 7.08
N SER A 153 15.03 -14.77 7.50
CA SER A 153 16.47 -14.50 7.46
C SER A 153 16.91 -14.01 6.09
N GLN A 154 18.08 -13.37 6.00
CA GLN A 154 18.66 -12.91 4.73
C GLN A 154 18.71 -14.03 3.67
N LYS A 155 19.01 -15.25 4.11
CA LYS A 155 19.00 -16.46 3.27
C LYS A 155 17.62 -16.72 2.64
N GLN A 156 16.58 -16.67 3.46
CA GLN A 156 15.21 -16.90 3.03
C GLN A 156 14.67 -15.77 2.15
N LYS A 157 15.06 -14.51 2.42
CA LYS A 157 14.73 -13.37 1.55
C LYS A 157 15.35 -13.50 0.16
N LEU A 158 16.61 -13.92 0.10
CA LEU A 158 17.31 -14.12 -1.16
C LEU A 158 16.68 -15.26 -1.97
N LEU A 159 16.32 -16.36 -1.31
CA LEU A 159 15.58 -17.46 -1.94
C LEU A 159 14.20 -17.02 -2.43
N ALA A 160 13.45 -16.24 -1.65
CA ALA A 160 12.17 -15.72 -2.08
C ALA A 160 12.29 -14.89 -3.38
N LEU A 161 13.29 -14.01 -3.48
CA LEU A 161 13.55 -13.26 -4.71
C LEU A 161 13.90 -14.18 -5.88
N HIS A 162 14.69 -15.22 -5.65
CA HIS A 162 15.04 -16.19 -6.68
C HIS A 162 13.79 -16.88 -7.26
N TYR A 163 12.86 -17.31 -6.40
CA TYR A 163 11.60 -17.93 -6.84
C TYR A 163 10.61 -16.95 -7.48
N LEU A 164 10.78 -15.64 -7.29
CA LEU A 164 10.07 -14.60 -8.05
C LEU A 164 10.68 -14.37 -9.44
N GLY A 165 11.68 -15.15 -9.85
CA GLY A 165 12.28 -15.09 -11.18
C GLY A 165 13.47 -14.13 -11.30
N LEU A 166 13.98 -13.60 -10.18
CA LEU A 166 15.24 -12.84 -10.20
C LEU A 166 16.42 -13.80 -10.41
N ASP A 167 17.00 -13.74 -11.60
CA ASP A 167 18.21 -14.49 -11.96
C ASP A 167 19.45 -13.59 -11.91
N PHE A 168 20.24 -13.76 -10.84
CA PHE A 168 21.45 -13.00 -10.61
C PHE A 168 22.67 -13.57 -11.35
N ARG A 169 22.57 -14.73 -12.01
CA ARG A 169 23.70 -15.32 -12.77
C ARG A 169 24.12 -14.49 -13.97
N LYS A 170 23.19 -13.71 -14.52
CA LYS A 170 23.41 -12.85 -15.69
C LYS A 170 23.92 -11.45 -15.31
N GLN A 171 24.03 -11.17 -14.02
CA GLN A 171 24.30 -9.83 -13.51
C GLN A 171 25.63 -9.80 -12.76
N ASP A 172 26.22 -8.61 -12.68
CA ASP A 172 27.42 -8.37 -11.87
C ASP A 172 27.06 -8.51 -10.38
N TYR A 173 27.61 -9.54 -9.73
CA TYR A 173 27.32 -9.88 -8.35
C TYR A 173 27.60 -8.73 -7.36
N ILE A 174 28.59 -7.88 -7.64
CA ILE A 174 28.92 -6.72 -6.78
C ILE A 174 27.81 -5.70 -6.88
N LYS A 175 27.35 -5.41 -8.10
CA LYS A 175 26.26 -4.46 -8.34
C LYS A 175 24.95 -5.00 -7.79
N SER A 176 24.65 -6.28 -8.00
CA SER A 176 23.46 -6.94 -7.44
C SER A 176 23.46 -6.93 -5.92
N ALA A 177 24.60 -7.18 -5.26
CA ALA A 177 24.71 -7.13 -3.80
C ALA A 177 24.49 -5.70 -3.25
N LYS A 178 24.92 -4.65 -3.95
CA LYS A 178 24.61 -3.26 -3.58
C LYS A 178 23.12 -2.96 -3.70
N VAL A 179 22.47 -3.38 -4.78
CA VAL A 179 21.02 -3.24 -4.94
C VAL A 179 20.27 -4.00 -3.84
N LEU A 180 20.69 -5.21 -3.51
CA LEU A 180 20.09 -6.00 -2.41
C LEU A 180 20.32 -5.36 -1.03
N GLN A 181 21.46 -4.70 -0.81
CA GLN A 181 21.68 -3.89 0.39
C GLN A 181 20.62 -2.78 0.51
N GLU A 182 20.37 -2.04 -0.56
CA GLU A 182 19.35 -0.97 -0.57
C GLU A 182 17.94 -1.54 -0.34
N ILE A 183 17.62 -2.70 -0.93
CA ILE A 183 16.31 -3.35 -0.76
C ILE A 183 16.12 -3.91 0.65
N TYR A 184 17.14 -4.50 1.25
CA TYR A 184 17.03 -5.20 2.52
C TYR A 184 17.43 -4.38 3.75
N GLY A 185 18.10 -3.24 3.56
CA GLY A 185 18.66 -2.44 4.66
C GLY A 185 19.77 -3.17 5.43
N HIS A 186 20.54 -4.03 4.77
CA HIS A 186 21.60 -4.85 5.37
C HIS A 186 22.99 -4.51 4.81
N HIS A 187 24.06 -4.92 5.51
CA HIS A 187 25.43 -4.64 5.06
C HIS A 187 25.75 -5.36 3.74
N PHE A 188 26.45 -4.64 2.85
CA PHE A 188 26.94 -5.13 1.57
C PHE A 188 27.63 -6.50 1.65
N GLU A 189 28.52 -6.67 2.64
CA GLU A 189 29.34 -7.89 2.79
C GLU A 189 28.49 -9.13 3.08
N ASP A 190 27.34 -8.99 3.74
CA ASP A 190 26.44 -10.10 4.00
C ASP A 190 25.75 -10.55 2.69
N SER A 191 25.22 -9.58 1.93
CA SER A 191 24.57 -9.84 0.64
C SER A 191 25.54 -10.43 -0.39
N ARG A 192 26.78 -9.93 -0.40
CA ARG A 192 27.86 -10.41 -1.28
C ARG A 192 28.22 -11.87 -1.01
N LYS A 193 28.25 -12.30 0.27
CA LYS A 193 28.57 -13.69 0.64
C LYS A 193 27.45 -14.66 0.31
N LEU A 194 26.19 -14.23 0.42
CA LEU A 194 25.02 -15.09 0.20
C LEU A 194 24.74 -15.32 -1.29
N MET A 195 25.08 -14.38 -2.17
CA MET A 195 24.80 -14.47 -3.60
C MET A 195 25.37 -15.73 -4.28
N PRO A 196 26.68 -16.06 -4.12
CA PRO A 196 27.24 -17.28 -4.70
C PRO A 196 26.58 -18.55 -4.17
N MET A 197 26.12 -18.55 -2.92
CA MET A 197 25.50 -19.72 -2.29
C MET A 197 24.16 -20.11 -2.94
N LEU A 198 23.53 -19.20 -3.70
CA LEU A 198 22.22 -19.44 -4.33
C LEU A 198 22.34 -20.47 -5.46
N TYR A 199 23.52 -20.55 -6.06
CA TYR A 199 23.84 -21.39 -7.21
C TYR A 199 24.94 -22.41 -6.92
N ASP A 200 25.36 -22.53 -5.65
CA ASP A 200 26.32 -23.53 -5.21
C ASP A 200 25.70 -24.94 -5.28
N THR A 201 26.49 -25.90 -5.77
CA THR A 201 26.11 -27.32 -5.86
C THR A 201 25.86 -27.94 -4.48
N ASN A 202 26.38 -27.34 -3.41
CA ASN A 202 26.21 -27.86 -2.04
C ASN A 202 24.87 -27.47 -1.38
N ASN A 203 23.95 -26.81 -2.10
CA ASN A 203 22.62 -26.44 -1.59
C ASN A 203 22.64 -25.69 -0.23
N SER A 204 23.71 -24.96 0.06
CA SER A 204 23.94 -24.32 1.38
C SER A 204 22.90 -23.26 1.75
N LEU A 205 22.16 -22.75 0.77
CA LEU A 205 20.98 -21.91 0.94
C LEU A 205 19.67 -22.71 0.95
N LYS A 206 19.52 -23.68 0.05
CA LYS A 206 18.33 -24.53 -0.12
C LYS A 206 18.25 -25.63 0.96
N THR A 207 18.31 -25.23 2.22
CA THR A 207 18.07 -26.15 3.34
C THR A 207 16.58 -26.34 3.58
N SER A 208 16.17 -27.48 4.14
CA SER A 208 14.77 -27.78 4.45
C SER A 208 14.10 -26.68 5.29
N ASP A 209 14.81 -26.09 6.25
CA ASP A 209 14.29 -25.01 7.10
C ASP A 209 14.07 -23.70 6.34
N ASN A 210 14.99 -23.37 5.42
CA ASN A 210 14.87 -22.19 4.58
C ASN A 210 13.72 -22.37 3.58
N LEU A 211 13.65 -23.52 2.92
CA LEU A 211 12.62 -23.85 1.95
C LEU A 211 11.22 -23.91 2.58
N ARG A 212 11.05 -24.52 3.77
CA ARG A 212 9.76 -24.51 4.49
C ARG A 212 9.29 -23.11 4.81
N SER A 213 10.20 -22.22 5.20
CA SER A 213 9.87 -20.85 5.56
C SER A 213 9.46 -20.03 4.33
N VAL A 214 10.16 -20.21 3.20
CA VAL A 214 9.81 -19.56 1.92
C VAL A 214 8.51 -20.15 1.35
N LEU A 215 8.32 -21.47 1.43
CA LEU A 215 7.09 -22.15 1.02
C LEU A 215 5.86 -21.61 1.76
N ASN A 216 5.96 -21.47 3.09
CA ASN A 216 4.88 -20.93 3.91
C ASN A 216 4.57 -19.47 3.56
N LEU A 217 5.60 -18.66 3.27
CA LEU A 217 5.39 -17.30 2.78
C LEU A 217 4.56 -17.31 1.48
N PHE A 218 4.99 -18.06 0.49
CA PHE A 218 4.35 -18.08 -0.83
C PHE A 218 2.92 -18.63 -0.77
N LYS A 219 2.68 -19.67 0.04
CA LYS A 219 1.33 -20.18 0.32
C LYS A 219 0.43 -19.12 0.97
N SER A 220 0.95 -18.38 1.95
CA SER A 220 0.18 -17.34 2.65
C SER A 220 -0.23 -16.16 1.76
N ILE A 221 0.52 -15.90 0.69
CA ILE A 221 0.28 -14.83 -0.28
C ILE A 221 -0.58 -15.33 -1.46
N GLY A 222 -0.67 -16.65 -1.69
CA GLY A 222 -1.41 -17.24 -2.80
C GLY A 222 -0.61 -17.30 -4.11
N PHE A 223 0.72 -17.33 -4.05
CA PHE A 223 1.59 -17.38 -5.22
C PHE A 223 1.81 -18.84 -5.67
N THR A 224 0.79 -19.43 -6.32
CA THR A 224 0.72 -20.87 -6.61
C THR A 224 1.85 -21.38 -7.49
N ASP A 225 2.29 -20.61 -8.47
CA ASP A 225 3.23 -21.07 -9.51
C ASP A 225 4.60 -21.42 -8.91
N ALA A 226 5.09 -20.60 -7.98
CA ALA A 226 6.36 -20.85 -7.31
C ALA A 226 6.24 -21.87 -6.14
N VAL A 227 5.03 -22.13 -5.63
CA VAL A 227 4.83 -23.11 -4.54
C VAL A 227 5.20 -24.52 -4.99
N GLU A 228 4.89 -24.89 -6.24
CA GLU A 228 5.24 -26.20 -6.80
C GLU A 228 6.76 -26.38 -6.90
N ASP A 229 7.46 -25.37 -7.41
CA ASP A 229 8.93 -25.38 -7.54
C ASP A 229 9.62 -25.47 -6.17
N ILE A 230 9.16 -24.70 -5.18
CA ILE A 230 9.70 -24.74 -3.81
C ILE A 230 9.44 -26.11 -3.17
N GLN A 231 8.27 -26.71 -3.38
CA GLN A 231 7.93 -28.02 -2.83
C GLN A 231 8.82 -29.11 -3.43
N LYS A 232 9.06 -29.09 -4.74
CA LYS A 232 9.97 -30.03 -5.42
C LYS A 232 11.39 -29.94 -4.86
N ASP A 233 11.90 -28.73 -4.66
CA ASP A 233 13.22 -28.53 -4.06
C ASP A 233 13.27 -29.02 -2.60
N LEU A 234 12.18 -28.85 -1.84
CA LEU A 234 12.08 -29.36 -0.47
C LEU A 234 12.09 -30.89 -0.42
N ASP A 235 11.36 -31.55 -1.33
CA ASP A 235 11.30 -33.01 -1.42
C ASP A 235 12.68 -33.59 -1.80
N ASN A 236 13.42 -32.90 -2.67
CA ASN A 236 14.80 -33.26 -3.04
C ASN A 236 15.77 -33.15 -1.85
N CYS A 237 15.52 -32.27 -0.88
CA CYS A 237 16.32 -32.22 0.35
C CYS A 237 16.06 -33.42 1.27
N THR A 238 14.81 -33.86 1.35
CA THR A 238 14.42 -34.99 2.23
C THR A 238 14.85 -36.35 1.69
N ASN A 239 14.99 -36.51 0.38
CA ASN A 239 15.43 -37.77 -0.23
C ASN A 239 16.96 -37.97 -0.23
N ASN A 240 17.73 -36.94 0.14
CA ASN A 240 19.20 -36.95 0.18
C ASN A 240 19.77 -36.85 1.62
N SER A 241 18.91 -36.97 2.64
CA SER A 241 19.27 -36.99 4.07
C SER A 241 19.13 -38.39 4.65
#